data_AF-A0A160PD89-F1
#
_entry.id   AF-A0A160PD89-F1
#
_cell.length_a   1.000
_cell.length_b   1.000
_cell.length_c   1.000
_cell.angle_alpha   90.00
_cell.angle_beta   90.00
_cell.angle_gamma   90.00
#
_symmetry.space_group_name_H-M   'P 1'
#
loop_
_entity.id
_entity.type
_entity.pdbx_description
1 polymer ?
#
loop_
_entity_poly.entity_id
_entity_poly.type
_entity_poly.pdbx_seq_one_letter_code
_entity_poly.pdbx_strand_id
1 'polypeptide(L)'
;MTVFFTSDTHFGDPRILRIDRRPFPDLPTHDAALVAAWNAVVGPDDTVWHLGDFALGPPPERITALLAALHGRKHLIIGNNDGPATLSAPGWTSVAHYAETEVEGRRLVLCHYAFRTWNGLGRGAINLHGHSHGRLKPIPRQYDAGVDAQGLHPVTLDQILVSRRGHGGQGLGRDGAVERQGLSTGRSIKSEPSEGSAKKRRRSDRRLSEPSA
;
A
#
# COMPACT_ATOMS: atom_id res chain seq x y z
N MET A 1 16.66 -18.42 -11.45
CA MET A 1 16.27 -17.96 -10.09
C MET A 1 15.89 -16.50 -10.20
N THR A 2 14.62 -16.22 -10.01
CA THR A 2 14.03 -14.90 -10.15
C THR A 2 13.77 -14.31 -8.77
N VAL A 3 13.83 -12.97 -8.65
CA VAL A 3 13.50 -12.26 -7.40
C VAL A 3 12.14 -11.59 -7.55
N PHE A 4 11.23 -11.92 -6.63
CA PHE A 4 9.90 -11.35 -6.54
C PHE A 4 9.73 -10.51 -5.27
N PHE A 5 8.77 -9.61 -5.32
CA PHE A 5 8.38 -8.73 -4.23
C PHE A 5 6.87 -8.77 -4.07
N THR A 6 6.42 -8.72 -2.83
CA THR A 6 5.01 -8.55 -2.48
C THR A 6 4.90 -7.97 -1.09
N SER A 7 3.69 -7.62 -0.64
CA SER A 7 3.42 -7.14 0.71
C SER A 7 1.92 -7.19 1.00
N ASP A 8 1.56 -7.04 2.27
CA ASP A 8 0.18 -6.82 2.71
C ASP A 8 -0.74 -7.99 2.29
N THR A 9 -0.25 -9.23 2.30
CA THR A 9 -1.11 -10.39 1.97
C THR A 9 -2.25 -10.51 2.96
N HIS A 10 -2.05 -10.14 4.22
CA HIS A 10 -3.11 -10.11 5.24
C HIS A 10 -3.90 -11.42 5.33
N PHE A 11 -3.22 -12.56 5.32
CA PHE A 11 -3.87 -13.85 5.45
C PHE A 11 -4.70 -13.93 6.74
N GLY A 12 -5.96 -14.35 6.59
CA GLY A 12 -6.92 -14.46 7.69
C GLY A 12 -7.43 -13.14 8.28
N ASP A 13 -7.13 -11.98 7.70
CA ASP A 13 -7.56 -10.69 8.23
C ASP A 13 -8.97 -10.28 7.71
N PRO A 14 -10.04 -10.30 8.52
CA PRO A 14 -11.38 -9.91 8.07
C PRO A 14 -11.50 -8.45 7.62
N ARG A 15 -10.51 -7.60 7.96
CA ARG A 15 -10.50 -6.20 7.54
C ARG A 15 -10.32 -6.05 6.04
N ILE A 16 -9.60 -6.96 5.37
CA ILE A 16 -9.34 -6.79 3.92
C ILE A 16 -10.59 -6.94 3.04
N LEU A 17 -11.62 -7.65 3.52
CA LEU A 17 -12.90 -7.75 2.80
C LEU A 17 -13.74 -6.48 2.97
N ARG A 18 -13.60 -5.81 4.12
CA ARG A 18 -14.48 -4.69 4.51
C ARG A 18 -13.89 -3.32 4.17
N ILE A 19 -12.61 -3.14 4.52
CA ILE A 19 -11.90 -1.86 4.44
C ILE A 19 -11.22 -1.75 3.07
N ASP A 20 -10.39 -2.74 2.72
CA ASP A 20 -9.69 -2.76 1.44
C ASP A 20 -10.56 -3.25 0.29
N ARG A 21 -11.72 -3.83 0.61
CA ARG A 21 -12.74 -4.27 -0.35
C ARG A 21 -12.18 -5.22 -1.40
N ARG A 22 -11.28 -6.11 -0.97
CA ARG A 22 -10.80 -7.18 -1.85
C ARG A 22 -12.01 -8.00 -2.32
N PRO A 23 -12.05 -8.39 -3.61
CA PRO A 23 -13.25 -8.92 -4.25
C PRO A 23 -13.47 -10.41 -3.93
N PHE A 24 -13.49 -10.78 -2.65
CA PHE A 24 -13.70 -12.15 -2.19
C PHE A 24 -14.94 -12.24 -1.30
N PRO A 25 -15.71 -13.34 -1.40
CA PRO A 25 -16.91 -13.52 -0.59
C PRO A 25 -16.58 -13.81 0.88
N ASP A 26 -15.43 -14.43 1.16
CA ASP A 26 -14.99 -14.82 2.50
C ASP A 26 -13.46 -14.97 2.57
N LEU A 27 -12.95 -15.14 3.79
CA LEU A 27 -11.52 -15.29 4.05
C LEU A 27 -10.90 -16.59 3.51
N PRO A 28 -11.55 -17.77 3.61
CA PRO A 28 -11.02 -18.98 3.00
C PRO A 28 -10.80 -18.83 1.49
N THR A 29 -11.75 -18.20 0.77
CA THR A 29 -11.64 -17.94 -0.67
C THR A 29 -10.52 -16.95 -0.97
N HIS A 30 -10.41 -15.87 -0.19
CA HIS A 30 -9.31 -14.91 -0.29
C HIS A 30 -7.93 -15.57 -0.14
N ASP A 31 -7.74 -16.30 0.96
CA ASP A 31 -6.45 -16.92 1.28
C ASP A 31 -6.06 -17.95 0.20
N ALA A 32 -7.01 -18.78 -0.23
CA ALA A 32 -6.78 -19.77 -1.28
C ALA A 32 -6.42 -19.11 -2.62
N ALA A 33 -7.09 -18.01 -2.98
CA ALA A 33 -6.80 -17.29 -4.21
C ALA A 33 -5.40 -16.65 -4.20
N LEU A 34 -4.99 -16.05 -3.08
CA LEU A 34 -3.63 -15.50 -2.94
C LEU A 34 -2.55 -16.57 -3.01
N VAL A 35 -2.76 -17.73 -2.37
CA VAL A 35 -1.82 -18.86 -2.47
C VAL A 35 -1.72 -19.36 -3.91
N ALA A 36 -2.85 -19.50 -4.61
CA ALA A 36 -2.87 -19.92 -6.01
C ALA A 36 -2.16 -18.91 -6.91
N ALA A 37 -2.44 -17.62 -6.74
CA ALA A 37 -1.83 -16.55 -7.53
C ALA A 37 -0.31 -16.43 -7.27
N TRP A 38 0.12 -16.62 -6.02
CA TRP A 38 1.53 -16.69 -5.66
C TRP A 38 2.23 -17.86 -6.37
N ASN A 39 1.71 -19.06 -6.21
CA ASN A 39 2.37 -20.27 -6.72
C ASN A 39 2.29 -20.40 -8.25
N ALA A 40 1.39 -19.65 -8.90
CA ALA A 40 1.33 -19.55 -10.36
C ALA A 40 2.52 -18.81 -10.97
N VAL A 41 3.17 -17.90 -10.22
CA VAL A 41 4.28 -17.06 -10.73
C VAL A 41 5.61 -17.35 -10.05
N VAL A 42 5.61 -17.83 -8.80
CA VAL A 42 6.81 -18.13 -8.03
C VAL A 42 7.13 -19.63 -8.11
N GLY A 43 8.33 -19.96 -8.58
CA GLY A 43 8.88 -21.32 -8.54
C GLY A 43 9.50 -21.67 -7.18
N PRO A 44 9.73 -22.97 -6.89
CA PRO A 44 10.25 -23.42 -5.60
C PRO A 44 11.63 -22.84 -5.23
N ASP A 45 12.47 -22.58 -6.24
CA ASP A 45 13.85 -22.09 -6.04
C ASP A 45 13.98 -20.57 -6.10
N ASP A 46 12.90 -19.85 -6.43
CA ASP A 46 12.90 -18.39 -6.54
C ASP A 46 13.03 -17.73 -5.16
N THR A 47 13.36 -16.44 -5.16
CA THR A 47 13.44 -15.65 -3.93
C THR A 47 12.27 -14.68 -3.87
N VAL A 48 11.61 -14.57 -2.72
CA VAL A 48 10.53 -13.61 -2.50
C VAL A 48 10.87 -12.72 -1.31
N TRP A 49 10.78 -11.41 -1.50
CA TRP A 49 10.75 -10.43 -0.42
C TRP A 49 9.31 -10.04 -0.11
N HIS A 50 8.83 -10.41 1.07
CA HIS A 50 7.53 -9.99 1.60
C HIS A 50 7.71 -8.75 2.46
N LEU A 51 7.14 -7.61 2.06
CA LEU A 51 7.37 -6.32 2.71
C LEU A 51 6.39 -6.03 3.85
N GLY A 52 6.04 -7.05 4.62
CA GLY A 52 5.28 -6.93 5.87
C GLY A 52 3.78 -7.20 5.73
N ASP A 53 3.14 -7.34 6.87
CA ASP A 53 1.71 -7.62 7.02
C ASP A 53 1.29 -8.93 6.32
N PHE A 54 1.99 -10.01 6.68
CA PHE A 54 1.79 -11.33 6.11
C PHE A 54 0.45 -11.95 6.51
N ALA A 55 0.17 -11.98 7.82
CA ALA A 55 -1.03 -12.61 8.38
C ALA A 55 -1.47 -11.88 9.65
N LEU A 56 -2.78 -11.80 9.87
CA LEU A 56 -3.35 -11.27 11.12
C LEU A 56 -4.60 -12.05 11.53
N GLY A 57 -4.56 -12.65 12.72
CA GLY A 57 -5.69 -13.40 13.28
C GLY A 57 -5.52 -14.92 13.28
N PRO A 58 -4.96 -15.57 12.24
CA PRO A 58 -4.71 -17.00 12.27
C PRO A 58 -3.81 -17.45 13.43
N PRO A 59 -4.02 -18.66 13.97
CA PRO A 59 -3.13 -19.24 14.97
C PRO A 59 -1.77 -19.62 14.36
N PRO A 60 -0.70 -19.78 15.18
CA PRO A 60 0.66 -20.04 14.71
C PRO A 60 0.79 -21.22 13.73
N GLU A 61 0.03 -22.29 13.92
CA GLU A 61 0.04 -23.49 13.09
C GLU A 61 -0.49 -23.18 11.69
N ARG A 62 -1.51 -22.32 11.58
CA ARG A 62 -2.05 -21.89 10.30
C ARG A 62 -1.09 -20.96 9.57
N ILE A 63 -0.42 -20.06 10.29
CA ILE A 63 0.62 -19.19 9.70
C ILE A 63 1.76 -20.04 9.13
N THR A 64 2.23 -21.03 9.90
CA THR A 64 3.25 -21.98 9.47
C THR A 64 2.81 -22.76 8.23
N ALA A 65 1.58 -23.28 8.23
CA ALA A 65 1.03 -24.01 7.08
C ALA A 65 0.90 -23.13 5.83
N LEU A 66 0.47 -21.88 5.98
CA LEU A 66 0.42 -20.91 4.88
C LEU A 66 1.82 -20.66 4.32
N LEU A 67 2.79 -20.35 5.18
CA LEU A 67 4.16 -20.07 4.75
C LEU A 67 4.82 -21.27 4.04
N ALA A 68 4.55 -22.48 4.51
CA ALA A 68 5.03 -23.73 3.89
C ALA A 68 4.37 -24.01 2.53
N ALA A 69 3.12 -23.60 2.33
CA ALA A 69 2.40 -23.80 1.06
C ALA A 69 2.84 -22.83 -0.05
N LEU A 70 3.48 -21.71 0.29
CA LEU A 70 3.95 -20.72 -0.67
C LEU A 70 5.32 -21.12 -1.24
N HIS A 71 5.45 -21.13 -2.56
CA HIS A 71 6.71 -21.38 -3.24
C HIS A 71 7.77 -20.30 -2.97
N GLY A 72 9.04 -20.67 -3.18
CA GLY A 72 10.20 -19.80 -3.08
C GLY A 72 10.81 -19.72 -1.69
N ARG A 73 12.03 -19.20 -1.63
CA ARG A 73 12.75 -18.82 -0.41
C ARG A 73 12.32 -17.42 0.00
N LYS A 74 11.75 -17.28 1.19
CA LYS A 74 10.98 -16.10 1.57
C LYS A 74 11.72 -15.29 2.61
N HIS A 75 11.88 -14.00 2.39
CA HIS A 75 12.42 -13.04 3.34
C HIS A 75 11.31 -12.10 3.80
N LEU A 76 11.19 -11.89 5.10
CA LEU A 76 10.22 -10.95 5.66
C LEU A 76 10.89 -9.63 6.01
N ILE A 77 10.34 -8.54 5.49
CA ILE A 77 10.49 -7.21 6.09
C ILE A 77 9.28 -6.97 6.99
N ILE A 78 9.50 -6.71 8.28
CA ILE A 78 8.45 -6.69 9.30
C ILE A 78 7.48 -5.51 9.08
N GLY A 79 6.19 -5.82 8.98
CA GLY A 79 5.08 -4.87 9.02
C GLY A 79 4.48 -4.70 10.41
N ASN A 80 3.55 -3.76 10.59
CA ASN A 80 2.95 -3.47 11.90
C ASN A 80 1.97 -4.54 12.38
N ASN A 81 1.41 -5.36 11.48
CA ASN A 81 0.49 -6.44 11.84
C ASN A 81 1.22 -7.79 12.01
N ASP A 82 2.53 -7.86 11.74
CA ASP A 82 3.31 -9.09 11.93
C ASP A 82 3.60 -9.34 13.42
N GLY A 83 2.72 -10.09 14.06
CA GLY A 83 2.87 -10.50 15.46
C GLY A 83 3.90 -11.59 15.70
N PRO A 84 4.19 -11.95 16.98
CA PRO A 84 5.24 -12.91 17.34
C PRO A 84 5.14 -14.26 16.63
N ALA A 85 3.91 -14.73 16.37
CA ALA A 85 3.66 -15.98 15.64
C ALA A 85 4.17 -15.91 14.19
N THR A 86 3.98 -14.79 13.51
CA THR A 86 4.51 -14.56 12.15
C THR A 86 6.02 -14.44 12.15
N LEU A 87 6.58 -13.70 13.11
CA LEU A 87 8.03 -13.46 13.20
C LEU A 87 8.83 -14.71 13.52
N SER A 88 8.24 -15.64 14.28
CA SER A 88 8.88 -16.91 14.66
C SER A 88 8.51 -18.10 13.77
N ALA A 89 7.63 -17.90 12.77
CA ALA A 89 7.18 -18.98 11.89
C ALA A 89 8.37 -19.61 11.13
N PRO A 90 8.49 -20.95 11.15
CA PRO A 90 9.54 -21.63 10.40
C PRO A 90 9.22 -21.55 8.90
N GLY A 91 10.20 -21.13 8.09
CA GLY A 91 10.06 -20.99 6.63
C GLY A 91 10.53 -19.64 6.09
N TRP A 92 10.77 -18.66 6.96
CA TRP A 92 11.50 -17.45 6.60
C TRP A 92 12.99 -17.73 6.49
N THR A 93 13.60 -17.32 5.38
CA THR A 93 15.06 -17.29 5.19
C THR A 93 15.69 -16.18 6.04
N SER A 94 15.00 -15.05 6.18
CA SER A 94 15.38 -13.98 7.10
C SER A 94 14.16 -13.16 7.52
N VAL A 95 14.28 -12.47 8.65
CA VAL A 95 13.28 -11.53 9.17
C VAL A 95 14.02 -10.27 9.62
N ALA A 96 13.62 -9.09 9.12
CA ALA A 96 14.26 -7.82 9.45
C ALA A 96 13.28 -6.64 9.34
N HIS A 97 13.53 -5.51 9.99
CA HIS A 97 12.72 -4.29 9.78
C HIS A 97 13.08 -3.53 8.49
N TYR A 98 14.26 -3.80 7.95
CA TYR A 98 14.87 -3.05 6.86
C TYR A 98 15.88 -3.93 6.14
N ALA A 99 15.98 -3.79 4.82
CA ALA A 99 17.07 -4.37 4.05
C ALA A 99 17.49 -3.46 2.89
N GLU A 100 18.78 -3.49 2.58
CA GLU A 100 19.30 -3.00 1.31
C GLU A 100 19.80 -4.18 0.49
N THR A 101 19.47 -4.20 -0.79
CA THR A 101 19.89 -5.27 -1.70
C THR A 101 20.10 -4.72 -3.10
N GLU A 102 20.61 -5.54 -4.00
CA GLU A 102 20.76 -5.22 -5.41
C GLU A 102 20.12 -6.34 -6.25
N VAL A 103 19.24 -5.95 -7.17
CA VAL A 103 18.59 -6.85 -8.12
C VAL A 103 18.75 -6.25 -9.50
N GLU A 104 19.30 -7.04 -10.43
CA GLU A 104 19.52 -6.63 -11.83
C GLU A 104 20.29 -5.30 -11.96
N GLY A 105 21.31 -5.11 -11.12
CA GLY A 105 22.12 -3.90 -11.08
C GLY A 105 21.41 -2.66 -10.49
N ARG A 106 20.22 -2.84 -9.90
CA ARG A 106 19.47 -1.76 -9.25
C ARG A 106 19.51 -1.91 -7.74
N ARG A 107 19.99 -0.87 -7.06
CA ARG A 107 19.97 -0.80 -5.60
C ARG A 107 18.56 -0.58 -5.07
N LEU A 108 18.15 -1.41 -4.14
CA LEU A 108 16.84 -1.40 -3.51
C LEU A 108 16.96 -1.13 -2.01
N VAL A 109 16.04 -0.32 -1.50
CA VAL A 109 15.80 -0.08 -0.09
C VAL A 109 14.42 -0.62 0.25
N LEU A 110 14.39 -1.68 1.07
CA LEU A 110 13.18 -2.40 1.43
C LEU A 110 12.75 -2.04 2.84
N CYS A 111 11.52 -1.56 2.99
CA CYS A 111 10.88 -1.30 4.29
C CYS A 111 9.37 -1.51 4.10
N HIS A 112 8.64 -1.93 5.14
CA HIS A 112 7.18 -1.97 5.06
C HIS A 112 6.59 -0.58 4.80
N TYR A 113 7.15 0.47 5.40
CA TYR A 113 6.67 1.84 5.27
C TYR A 113 7.32 2.59 4.10
N ALA A 114 6.52 3.43 3.44
CA ALA A 114 7.00 4.36 2.42
C ALA A 114 7.88 5.46 3.04
N PHE A 115 9.13 5.58 2.58
CA PHE A 115 10.03 6.63 3.07
C PHE A 115 9.86 7.98 2.37
N ARG A 116 10.10 9.07 3.10
CA ARG A 116 10.22 10.39 2.47
C ARG A 116 11.58 10.58 1.78
N THR A 117 12.63 10.00 2.35
CA THR A 117 14.01 9.97 1.84
C THR A 117 14.67 8.65 2.24
N TRP A 118 15.63 8.16 1.45
CA TRP A 118 16.33 6.91 1.72
C TRP A 118 17.77 6.93 1.20
N ASN A 119 18.58 5.98 1.68
CA ASN A 119 19.97 5.84 1.29
C ASN A 119 20.10 5.66 -0.24
N GLY A 120 20.96 6.47 -0.87
CA GLY A 120 21.21 6.38 -2.30
C GLY A 120 20.11 6.92 -3.22
N LEU A 121 19.06 7.60 -2.71
CA LEU A 121 18.02 8.22 -3.54
C LEU A 121 18.61 9.11 -4.66
N GLY A 122 19.54 10.00 -4.32
CA GLY A 122 20.23 10.87 -5.29
C GLY A 122 21.15 10.15 -6.26
N ARG A 123 21.48 8.87 -5.99
CA ARG A 123 22.27 7.99 -6.86
C ARG A 123 21.40 6.94 -7.57
N GLY A 124 20.08 7.09 -7.48
CA GLY A 124 19.12 6.28 -8.21
C GLY A 124 18.60 5.03 -7.52
N ALA A 125 18.90 4.82 -6.24
CA ALA A 125 18.31 3.72 -5.46
C ALA A 125 16.78 3.82 -5.42
N ILE A 126 16.12 2.67 -5.39
CA ILE A 126 14.66 2.54 -5.40
C ILE A 126 14.18 2.12 -4.02
N ASN A 127 13.14 2.76 -3.50
CA ASN A 127 12.44 2.28 -2.30
C ASN A 127 11.23 1.45 -2.71
N LEU A 128 11.17 0.21 -2.22
CA LEU A 128 9.98 -0.63 -2.29
C LEU A 128 9.34 -0.68 -0.90
N HIS A 129 8.02 -0.52 -0.87
CA HIS A 129 7.23 -0.55 0.36
C HIS A 129 5.91 -1.31 0.20
N GLY A 130 5.22 -1.52 1.31
CA GLY A 130 3.82 -1.94 1.35
C GLY A 130 2.96 -0.89 2.04
N HIS A 131 2.08 -1.33 2.94
CA HIS A 131 1.34 -0.54 3.93
C HIS A 131 0.29 0.45 3.37
N SER A 132 0.54 1.03 2.20
CA SER A 132 -0.33 2.05 1.64
C SER A 132 -1.50 1.50 0.86
N HIS A 133 -1.48 0.22 0.48
CA HIS A 133 -2.51 -0.42 -0.35
C HIS A 133 -2.83 0.38 -1.61
N GLY A 134 -1.81 0.91 -2.28
CA GLY A 134 -1.94 1.73 -3.49
C GLY A 134 -2.50 3.15 -3.30
N ARG A 135 -2.65 3.62 -2.04
CA ARG A 135 -3.31 4.91 -1.74
C ARG A 135 -2.38 6.11 -1.74
N LEU A 136 -1.06 5.90 -1.75
CA LEU A 136 -0.09 7.00 -1.77
C LEU A 136 0.05 7.60 -3.16
N LYS A 137 0.18 8.93 -3.21
CA LYS A 137 0.54 9.63 -4.45
C LYS A 137 1.94 9.19 -4.90
N PRO A 138 2.13 8.74 -6.15
CA PRO A 138 3.44 8.29 -6.60
C PRO A 138 4.50 9.40 -6.54
N ILE A 139 5.66 9.09 -5.99
CA ILE A 139 6.87 9.92 -6.06
C ILE A 139 7.98 9.19 -6.81
N PRO A 140 8.94 9.89 -7.45
CA PRO A 140 10.01 9.23 -8.20
C PRO A 140 10.75 8.17 -7.37
N ARG A 141 10.98 6.99 -7.97
CA ARG A 141 11.76 5.88 -7.38
C ARG A 141 11.21 5.26 -6.08
N GLN A 142 9.97 5.54 -5.72
CA GLN A 142 9.24 4.85 -4.67
C GLN A 142 8.09 4.06 -5.30
N TYR A 143 7.93 2.80 -4.89
CA TYR A 143 6.88 1.93 -5.41
C TYR A 143 6.27 1.05 -4.31
N ASP A 144 4.96 0.89 -4.40
CA ASP A 144 4.18 -0.01 -3.55
C ASP A 144 4.20 -1.42 -4.14
N ALA A 145 4.74 -2.40 -3.42
CA ALA A 145 4.77 -3.81 -3.74
C ALA A 145 3.59 -4.59 -3.13
N GLY A 146 2.69 -3.91 -2.41
CA GLY A 146 1.50 -4.50 -1.82
C GLY A 146 0.58 -5.14 -2.85
N VAL A 147 -0.04 -6.26 -2.48
CA VAL A 147 -0.95 -7.03 -3.34
C VAL A 147 -2.06 -6.18 -3.95
N ASP A 148 -2.56 -5.17 -3.22
CA ASP A 148 -3.63 -4.28 -3.68
C ASP A 148 -3.17 -3.34 -4.82
N ALA A 149 -1.87 -3.01 -4.87
CA ALA A 149 -1.29 -2.20 -5.93
C ALA A 149 -0.82 -3.06 -7.13
N GLN A 150 -0.59 -4.36 -6.92
CA GLN A 150 0.08 -5.24 -7.88
C GLN A 150 -0.77 -6.40 -8.42
N GLY A 151 -2.08 -6.37 -8.20
CA GLY A 151 -2.99 -7.36 -8.78
C GLY A 151 -3.03 -8.71 -8.07
N LEU A 152 -2.81 -8.71 -6.75
CA LEU A 152 -2.95 -9.88 -5.87
C LEU A 152 -1.96 -11.03 -6.09
N HIS A 153 -0.76 -10.74 -6.60
CA HIS A 153 0.33 -11.71 -6.73
C HIS A 153 1.71 -11.06 -6.49
N PRO A 154 2.77 -11.86 -6.21
CA PRO A 154 4.15 -11.39 -6.26
C PRO A 154 4.55 -10.89 -7.65
N VAL A 155 5.39 -9.86 -7.68
CA VAL A 155 5.86 -9.22 -8.91
C VAL A 155 7.37 -9.07 -8.92
N THR A 156 7.96 -9.16 -10.11
CA THR A 156 9.38 -8.86 -10.33
C THR A 156 9.65 -7.36 -10.28
N LEU A 157 10.92 -6.97 -10.15
CA LEU A 157 11.31 -5.56 -10.17
C LEU A 157 10.89 -4.86 -11.46
N ASP A 158 11.10 -5.49 -12.61
CA ASP A 158 10.71 -4.91 -13.90
C ASP A 158 9.19 -4.70 -14.02
N GLN A 159 8.37 -5.63 -13.51
CA GLN A 159 6.92 -5.46 -13.47
C GLN A 159 6.50 -4.25 -12.61
N ILE A 160 7.10 -4.07 -11.43
CA ILE A 160 6.86 -2.91 -10.55
C ILE A 160 7.21 -1.60 -11.26
N LEU A 161 8.34 -1.57 -11.98
CA LEU A 161 8.78 -0.36 -12.68
C LEU A 161 7.88 0.01 -13.87
N VAL A 162 7.22 -0.97 -14.49
CA VAL A 162 6.30 -0.77 -15.62
C VAL A 162 4.89 -0.38 -15.18
N SER A 163 4.37 -0.93 -14.07
CA SER A 163 2.98 -0.69 -13.62
C SER A 163 2.65 0.80 -13.41
N ARG A 164 3.66 1.61 -13.11
CA ARG A 164 3.55 3.08 -12.99
C ARG A 164 3.30 3.80 -14.32
N ARG A 165 3.64 3.23 -15.47
CA ARG A 165 3.47 3.88 -16.79
C ARG A 165 2.02 3.90 -17.26
N GLY A 166 1.17 3.00 -16.75
CA GLY A 166 -0.24 2.87 -17.16
C GLY A 166 -1.22 3.86 -16.51
N HIS A 167 -0.87 4.44 -15.35
CA HIS A 167 -1.77 5.32 -14.58
C HIS A 167 -1.53 6.83 -14.83
N GLY A 168 -0.58 7.20 -15.68
CA GLY A 168 -0.26 8.59 -16.01
C GLY A 168 -1.05 9.18 -17.19
N GLY A 169 -1.99 8.43 -17.78
CA GLY A 169 -2.64 8.78 -19.05
C GLY A 169 -4.12 9.17 -19.00
N GLN A 170 -4.81 9.09 -17.85
CA GLN A 170 -6.20 9.54 -17.74
C GLN A 170 -6.26 10.88 -16.97
N GLY A 171 -5.61 11.88 -17.55
CA GLY A 171 -5.80 13.28 -17.20
C GLY A 171 -7.09 13.79 -17.81
N LEU A 172 -8.00 14.24 -16.93
CA LEU A 172 -9.18 15.07 -17.17
C LEU A 172 -9.08 15.93 -18.45
N GLY A 173 -9.71 15.45 -19.53
CA GLY A 173 -10.11 16.29 -20.65
C GLY A 173 -11.48 16.88 -20.37
N ARG A 174 -11.50 18.13 -19.89
CA ARG A 174 -12.67 19.01 -20.04
C ARG A 174 -12.74 19.47 -21.50
N ASP A 175 -13.96 19.83 -21.89
CA ASP A 175 -14.35 20.63 -23.07
C ASP A 175 -14.90 19.86 -24.27
N GLY A 176 -16.18 19.43 -24.13
CA GLY A 176 -17.12 19.36 -25.24
C GLY A 176 -18.13 20.50 -25.08
N ALA A 177 -17.94 21.57 -25.85
CA ALA A 177 -18.80 22.73 -25.92
C ALA A 177 -20.24 22.33 -26.30
N VAL A 178 -21.23 22.78 -25.52
CA VAL A 178 -22.62 22.82 -25.98
C VAL A 178 -22.93 24.24 -26.41
N GLU A 179 -23.41 24.29 -27.65
CA GLU A 179 -23.67 25.42 -28.50
C GLU A 179 -24.75 26.36 -27.93
N ARG A 180 -24.57 27.65 -28.19
CA ARG A 180 -25.46 28.73 -27.76
C ARG A 180 -26.75 28.70 -28.59
N GLN A 181 -27.90 28.81 -27.92
CA GLN A 181 -29.02 29.56 -28.46
C GLN A 181 -29.47 30.57 -27.40
N GLY A 182 -29.44 31.85 -27.79
CA GLY A 182 -29.80 32.96 -26.94
C GLY A 182 -31.30 33.14 -26.84
N LEU A 183 -31.74 33.83 -25.79
CA LEU A 183 -32.83 34.79 -25.89
C LEU A 183 -32.60 35.90 -24.85
N SER A 184 -32.60 37.12 -25.36
CA SER A 184 -32.59 38.40 -24.66
C SER A 184 -33.89 38.61 -23.88
N THR A 185 -33.80 39.14 -22.66
CA THR A 185 -34.59 40.31 -22.20
C THR A 185 -34.03 40.80 -20.86
N GLY A 186 -33.74 42.09 -20.77
CA GLY A 186 -33.14 42.71 -19.58
C GLY A 186 -34.12 43.25 -18.54
N ARG A 187 -33.58 43.66 -17.40
CA ARG A 187 -33.94 44.89 -16.66
C ARG A 187 -33.02 45.06 -15.44
N SER A 188 -32.46 46.25 -15.31
CA SER A 188 -31.87 46.78 -14.07
C SER A 188 -32.93 46.92 -12.98
N ILE A 189 -32.55 46.84 -11.69
CA ILE A 189 -32.93 47.76 -10.59
C ILE A 189 -32.04 47.48 -9.34
N LYS A 190 -31.30 48.52 -8.95
CA LYS A 190 -30.94 49.11 -7.64
C LYS A 190 -30.80 48.31 -6.31
N SER A 191 -29.74 48.75 -5.60
CA SER A 191 -29.59 49.15 -4.17
C SER A 191 -29.44 48.14 -3.02
N GLU A 192 -28.35 48.36 -2.26
CA GLU A 192 -27.88 47.87 -0.94
C GLU A 192 -28.84 48.17 0.26
N PRO A 193 -28.44 48.02 1.55
CA PRO A 193 -27.79 46.89 2.28
C PRO A 193 -28.56 46.54 3.58
N SER A 194 -28.21 45.45 4.28
CA SER A 194 -28.30 45.44 5.77
C SER A 194 -27.44 44.38 6.48
N GLU A 195 -26.79 44.92 7.50
CA GLU A 195 -26.19 44.41 8.74
C GLU A 195 -26.40 42.96 9.21
N GLY A 196 -25.34 42.45 9.86
CA GLY A 196 -25.47 41.97 11.23
C GLY A 196 -25.21 40.47 11.47
N SER A 197 -24.04 40.16 12.06
CA SER A 197 -23.96 39.80 13.49
C SER A 197 -22.74 38.90 13.77
N ALA A 198 -21.80 39.45 14.53
CA ALA A 198 -20.70 38.73 15.13
C ALA A 198 -21.20 37.87 16.30
N LYS A 199 -20.76 36.60 16.38
CA LYS A 199 -20.77 35.84 17.63
C LYS A 199 -19.40 35.23 17.92
N LYS A 200 -18.74 35.87 18.89
CA LYS A 200 -17.63 35.38 19.71
C LYS A 200 -17.83 33.90 20.09
N ARG A 201 -16.82 33.06 19.84
CA ARG A 201 -16.60 31.83 20.62
C ARG A 201 -15.37 32.00 21.49
N ARG A 202 -15.63 31.92 22.79
CA ARG A 202 -14.68 32.06 23.89
C ARG A 202 -13.68 30.91 23.89
N ARG A 203 -12.42 31.25 24.15
CA ARG A 203 -11.39 30.35 24.69
C ARG A 203 -11.84 29.85 26.06
N SER A 204 -11.59 28.57 26.32
CA SER A 204 -11.44 28.06 27.69
C SER A 204 -10.26 27.12 27.72
N ASP A 205 -9.23 27.55 28.43
CA ASP A 205 -8.03 26.83 28.78
C ASP A 205 -8.36 25.50 29.47
N ARG A 206 -7.66 24.43 29.08
CA ARG A 206 -7.47 23.26 29.94
C ARG A 206 -5.98 23.12 30.22
N ARG A 207 -5.64 23.34 31.48
CA ARG A 207 -4.34 23.09 32.10
C ARG A 207 -3.96 21.62 31.93
N LEU A 208 -2.73 21.39 31.48
CA LEU A 208 -2.03 20.11 31.59
C LEU A 208 -1.46 20.01 33.00
N SER A 209 -1.79 18.93 33.69
CA SER A 209 -1.12 18.47 34.91
C SER A 209 -0.11 17.40 34.51
N GLU A 210 1.16 17.66 34.77
CA GLU A 210 2.24 16.66 34.77
C GLU A 210 2.11 15.73 35.98
N PRO A 211 2.53 14.46 35.90
CA PRO A 211 2.89 13.68 37.07
C PRO A 211 4.41 13.71 37.33
N SER A 212 4.76 13.82 38.60
CA SER A 212 6.12 13.65 39.13
C SER A 212 6.31 12.24 39.69
N ALA A 213 7.57 11.78 39.59
CA ALA A 213 8.25 10.64 40.22
C ALA A 213 7.96 9.24 39.65
#